data_AF-A0A2K6PMY0-F1
#
_entry.id   AF-A0A2K6PMY0-F1
#
_cell.length_a   1.000
_cell.length_b   1.000
_cell.length_c   1.000
_cell.angle_alpha   90.00
_cell.angle_beta   90.00
_cell.angle_gamma   90.00
#
_symmetry.space_group_name_H-M   'P 1'
#
loop_
_entity.id
_entity.type
_entity.pdbx_description
1 polymer ?
#
loop_
_entity_poly.entity_id
_entity_poly.type
_entity_poly.pdbx_seq_one_letter_code
_entity_poly.pdbx_strand_id
1 'polypeptide(L)'
;MATLKDQLIHNLLKEEQTPQNKITVVGVGAIGMACAISILMKDLADELALVDVIEDKLKGEMMDLQHGSLFLRTPKIVSGKDYSVTANSKLVIITAGALHPVSTMIKGLYGIKDDVFLSVPCILGQNGISDLVKVTLTPEEEARLKKSADTLWGIQKELQF
;
A
#
# COMPACT_ATOMS: atom_id res chain seq x y z
N MET A 1 -15.89 -42.37 -10.68
CA MET A 1 -15.14 -42.33 -11.95
C MET A 1 -13.87 -41.53 -11.71
N ALA A 2 -12.70 -42.03 -12.12
CA ALA A 2 -11.45 -41.25 -12.06
C ALA A 2 -11.56 -40.03 -12.98
N THR A 3 -11.03 -38.89 -12.56
CA THR A 3 -11.04 -37.69 -13.41
C THR A 3 -9.98 -37.80 -14.51
N LEU A 4 -10.09 -36.99 -15.57
CA LEU A 4 -9.07 -36.95 -16.63
C LEU A 4 -7.68 -36.61 -16.07
N LYS A 5 -7.61 -35.75 -15.05
CA LYS A 5 -6.36 -35.39 -14.37
C LYS A 5 -5.71 -36.63 -13.73
N ASP A 6 -6.50 -37.48 -13.08
CA ASP A 6 -5.99 -38.68 -12.41
C ASP A 6 -5.55 -39.77 -13.39
N GLN A 7 -6.13 -39.78 -14.60
CA GLN A 7 -5.73 -40.69 -15.67
C GLN A 7 -4.42 -40.29 -16.34
N LEU A 8 -4.16 -38.98 -16.46
CA LEU A 8 -2.98 -38.45 -17.14
C LEU A 8 -1.78 -38.23 -16.21
N ILE A 9 -2.03 -37.83 -14.96
CA ILE A 9 -0.98 -37.42 -14.00
C ILE A 9 -0.96 -38.39 -12.82
N HIS A 10 0.13 -39.14 -12.71
CA HIS A 10 0.41 -39.94 -11.52
C HIS A 10 1.13 -39.07 -10.47
N ASN A 11 0.47 -38.78 -9.34
CA ASN A 11 1.10 -38.06 -8.23
C ASN A 11 2.03 -38.99 -7.45
N LEU A 12 3.33 -38.67 -7.41
CA LEU A 12 4.31 -39.44 -6.64
C LEU A 12 4.24 -39.12 -5.13
N LEU A 13 3.90 -37.89 -4.77
CA LEU A 13 3.79 -37.40 -3.39
C LEU A 13 2.56 -36.49 -3.28
N LYS A 14 1.93 -36.47 -2.09
CA LYS A 14 0.74 -35.66 -1.79
C LYS A 14 0.99 -34.53 -0.79
N GLU A 15 2.24 -34.25 -0.46
CA GLU A 15 2.57 -33.22 0.53
C GLU A 15 2.46 -31.81 -0.08
N GLU A 16 1.70 -30.94 0.58
CA GLU A 16 1.69 -29.52 0.27
C GLU A 16 3.01 -28.90 0.76
N GLN A 17 3.86 -28.51 -0.18
CA GLN A 17 5.09 -27.80 0.16
C GLN A 17 4.77 -26.35 0.52
N THR A 18 5.37 -25.88 1.62
CA THR A 18 5.33 -24.46 1.98
C THR A 18 6.09 -23.64 0.93
N PRO A 19 5.59 -22.45 0.56
CA PRO A 19 6.29 -21.59 -0.37
C PRO A 19 7.63 -21.16 0.22
N GLN A 20 8.67 -21.12 -0.61
CA GLN A 20 10.02 -20.80 -0.18
C GLN A 20 10.22 -19.29 -0.19
N ASN A 21 9.81 -18.56 -1.21
CA ASN A 21 10.04 -17.12 -1.36
C ASN A 21 8.74 -16.35 -1.48
N LYS A 22 7.85 -16.56 -0.51
CA LYS A 22 6.57 -15.87 -0.48
C LYS A 22 6.72 -14.40 -0.11
N ILE A 23 6.10 -13.52 -0.90
CA ILE A 23 6.03 -12.08 -0.63
C ILE A 23 4.56 -11.67 -0.52
N THR A 24 4.25 -10.85 0.48
CA THR A 24 2.92 -10.24 0.66
C THR A 24 2.98 -8.76 0.35
N VAL A 25 1.97 -8.25 -0.35
CA VAL A 25 1.71 -6.81 -0.52
C VAL A 25 0.36 -6.48 0.11
N VAL A 26 0.36 -5.60 1.11
CA VAL A 26 -0.83 -5.12 1.80
C VAL A 26 -1.20 -3.74 1.27
N GLY A 27 -2.35 -3.65 0.58
CA GLY A 27 -2.89 -2.48 -0.08
C GLY A 27 -2.67 -2.52 -1.59
N VAL A 28 -3.69 -2.87 -2.38
CA VAL A 28 -3.67 -2.94 -3.85
C VAL A 28 -3.97 -1.58 -4.50
N GLY A 29 -3.40 -0.52 -3.95
CA GLY A 29 -3.37 0.81 -4.57
C GLY A 29 -2.37 0.88 -5.74
N ALA A 30 -2.22 2.06 -6.34
CA ALA A 30 -1.24 2.28 -7.42
C ALA A 30 0.19 1.89 -6.98
N ILE A 31 0.58 2.24 -5.74
CA ILE A 31 1.89 1.90 -5.18
C ILE A 31 2.01 0.38 -4.98
N GLY A 32 1.01 -0.25 -4.36
CA GLY A 32 1.02 -1.70 -4.12
C GLY A 32 1.09 -2.52 -5.40
N MET A 33 0.34 -2.13 -6.42
CA MET A 33 0.38 -2.79 -7.74
C MET A 33 1.71 -2.56 -8.47
N ALA A 34 2.29 -1.36 -8.38
CA ALA A 34 3.63 -1.10 -8.91
C ALA A 34 4.72 -1.96 -8.21
N CYS A 35 4.61 -2.16 -6.91
CA CYS A 35 5.47 -3.09 -6.17
C CYS A 35 5.23 -4.53 -6.63
N ALA A 36 3.97 -4.97 -6.69
CA ALA A 36 3.60 -6.33 -7.10
C ALA A 36 4.13 -6.68 -8.50
N ILE A 37 3.91 -5.83 -9.50
CA ILE A 37 4.39 -6.08 -10.86
C ILE A 37 5.91 -6.09 -10.94
N SER A 38 6.59 -5.19 -10.20
CA SER A 38 8.05 -5.15 -10.15
C SER A 38 8.66 -6.40 -9.53
N ILE A 39 7.99 -6.99 -8.54
CA ILE A 39 8.39 -8.24 -7.89
C ILE A 39 8.24 -9.41 -8.86
N LEU A 40 7.11 -9.47 -9.58
CA LEU A 40 6.82 -10.51 -10.57
C LEU A 40 7.79 -10.45 -11.76
N MET A 41 8.05 -9.27 -12.30
CA MET A 41 8.97 -9.08 -13.45
C MET A 41 10.44 -9.34 -13.10
N LYS A 42 10.80 -9.29 -11.82
CA LYS A 42 12.17 -9.57 -11.33
C LYS A 42 12.33 -11.00 -10.83
N ASP A 43 11.31 -11.85 -10.96
CA ASP A 43 11.31 -13.25 -10.54
C ASP A 43 11.71 -13.44 -9.06
N LEU A 44 11.27 -12.52 -8.18
CA LEU A 44 11.69 -12.50 -6.77
C LEU A 44 10.86 -13.42 -5.85
N ALA A 45 9.68 -13.85 -6.30
CA ALA A 45 8.75 -14.62 -5.49
C ALA A 45 8.26 -15.89 -6.22
N ASP A 46 8.10 -16.97 -5.47
CA ASP A 46 7.40 -18.19 -5.91
C ASP A 46 5.90 -18.15 -5.56
N GLU A 47 5.53 -17.39 -4.53
CA GLU A 47 4.15 -17.08 -4.16
C GLU A 47 4.00 -15.59 -3.88
N LEU A 48 3.05 -14.93 -4.55
CA LEU A 48 2.66 -13.55 -4.27
C LEU A 48 1.28 -13.53 -3.62
N ALA A 49 1.17 -12.91 -2.45
CA ALA A 49 -0.10 -12.70 -1.75
C ALA A 49 -0.48 -11.22 -1.73
N LEU A 50 -1.69 -10.91 -2.17
CA LEU A 50 -2.26 -9.56 -2.12
C LEU A 50 -3.32 -9.48 -1.03
N VAL A 51 -3.28 -8.41 -0.23
CA VAL A 51 -4.28 -8.14 0.80
C VAL A 51 -4.82 -6.75 0.63
N ASP A 52 -6.14 -6.60 0.65
CA ASP A 52 -6.82 -5.31 0.69
C ASP A 52 -8.20 -5.46 1.33
N VAL A 53 -8.79 -4.33 1.74
CA VAL A 53 -10.14 -4.28 2.31
C VAL A 53 -11.22 -4.22 1.22
N ILE A 54 -10.88 -3.75 0.01
CA ILE A 54 -11.80 -3.63 -1.13
C ILE A 54 -11.76 -4.93 -1.96
N GLU A 55 -12.64 -5.88 -1.64
CA GLU A 55 -12.62 -7.24 -2.18
C GLU A 55 -12.76 -7.31 -3.71
N ASP A 56 -13.67 -6.53 -4.31
CA ASP A 56 -13.88 -6.53 -5.76
C ASP A 56 -12.64 -6.07 -6.52
N LYS A 57 -12.02 -4.99 -6.02
CA LYS A 57 -10.76 -4.48 -6.58
C LYS A 57 -9.65 -5.51 -6.40
N LEU A 58 -9.49 -6.05 -5.20
CA LEU A 58 -8.48 -7.06 -4.88
C LEU A 58 -8.57 -8.27 -5.81
N LYS A 59 -9.78 -8.78 -6.04
CA LYS A 59 -10.05 -9.89 -6.95
C LYS A 59 -9.73 -9.51 -8.40
N GLY A 60 -10.12 -8.31 -8.84
CA GLY A 60 -9.82 -7.79 -10.18
C GLY A 60 -8.32 -7.74 -10.45
N GLU A 61 -7.57 -7.11 -9.56
CA GLU A 61 -6.10 -6.98 -9.65
C GLU A 61 -5.41 -8.36 -9.64
N MET A 62 -5.86 -9.28 -8.79
CA MET A 62 -5.32 -10.65 -8.76
C MET A 62 -5.55 -11.37 -10.09
N MET A 63 -6.77 -11.31 -10.64
CA MET A 63 -7.09 -11.98 -11.92
C MET A 63 -6.27 -11.40 -13.07
N ASP A 64 -6.04 -10.09 -13.08
CA ASP A 64 -5.21 -9.45 -14.10
C ASP A 64 -3.77 -9.98 -14.09
N LEU A 65 -3.15 -10.06 -12.90
CA LEU A 65 -1.82 -10.65 -12.75
C LEU A 65 -1.78 -12.14 -13.09
N GLN A 66 -2.82 -12.90 -12.74
CA GLN A 66 -2.93 -14.32 -13.08
C GLN A 66 -3.05 -14.56 -14.59
N HIS A 67 -3.78 -13.72 -15.32
CA HIS A 67 -3.84 -13.81 -16.79
C HIS A 67 -2.47 -13.52 -17.42
N GLY A 68 -1.64 -12.69 -16.78
CA GLY A 68 -0.25 -12.46 -17.14
C GLY A 68 0.72 -13.59 -16.77
N SER A 69 0.28 -14.62 -16.04
CA SER A 69 1.17 -15.67 -15.50
C SER A 69 1.99 -16.41 -16.55
N LEU A 70 1.53 -16.48 -17.80
CA LEU A 70 2.29 -17.07 -18.91
C LEU A 70 3.65 -16.37 -19.14
N PHE A 71 3.75 -15.09 -18.81
CA PHE A 71 4.96 -14.28 -19.00
C PHE A 71 5.80 -14.16 -17.72
N LEU A 72 5.35 -14.77 -16.62
CA LEU A 72 5.95 -14.62 -15.29
C LEU A 72 6.47 -15.97 -14.79
N ARG A 73 7.44 -15.94 -13.88
CA ARG A 73 7.97 -17.16 -13.23
C ARG A 73 7.41 -17.42 -11.84
N THR A 74 6.44 -16.62 -11.40
CA THR A 74 5.74 -16.80 -10.12
C THR A 74 4.52 -17.69 -10.33
N PRO A 75 4.55 -18.97 -9.92
CA PRO A 75 3.48 -19.93 -10.22
C PRO A 75 2.19 -19.70 -9.45
N LYS A 76 2.23 -18.96 -8.34
CA LYS A 76 1.06 -18.80 -7.46
C LYS A 76 0.86 -17.35 -7.05
N ILE A 77 -0.26 -16.78 -7.47
CA ILE A 77 -0.71 -15.45 -7.06
C ILE A 77 -2.05 -15.63 -6.37
N VAL A 78 -2.11 -15.26 -5.09
CA VAL A 78 -3.32 -15.38 -4.25
C VAL A 78 -3.71 -14.01 -3.73
N SER A 79 -4.99 -13.84 -3.42
CA SER A 79 -5.46 -12.65 -2.74
C SER A 79 -6.55 -12.99 -1.72
N GLY A 80 -6.67 -12.15 -0.71
CA GLY A 80 -7.72 -12.29 0.30
C GLY A 80 -7.72 -11.11 1.26
N LYS A 81 -8.89 -10.81 1.80
CA LYS A 81 -9.05 -9.84 2.88
C LYS A 81 -8.55 -10.39 4.21
N ASP A 82 -8.68 -11.69 4.41
CA ASP A 82 -8.18 -12.40 5.58
C ASP A 82 -6.66 -12.58 5.47
N TYR A 83 -5.93 -12.20 6.53
CA TYR A 83 -4.47 -12.29 6.57
C TYR A 83 -3.93 -13.73 6.60
N SER A 84 -4.77 -14.75 6.74
CA SER A 84 -4.39 -16.16 6.57
C SER A 84 -3.73 -16.43 5.21
N VAL A 85 -4.09 -15.69 4.16
CA VAL A 85 -3.44 -15.80 2.84
C VAL A 85 -1.96 -15.37 2.87
N THR A 86 -1.51 -14.70 3.93
CA THR A 86 -0.13 -14.21 4.12
C THR A 86 0.73 -15.16 4.96
N ALA A 87 0.18 -16.29 5.39
CA ALA A 87 0.92 -17.28 6.17
C ALA A 87 2.22 -17.69 5.46
N ASN A 88 3.31 -17.75 6.23
CA ASN A 88 4.67 -18.11 5.78
C ASN A 88 5.31 -17.12 4.78
N SER A 89 4.86 -15.87 4.72
CA SER A 89 5.55 -14.83 3.93
C SER A 89 6.92 -14.49 4.50
N LYS A 90 7.95 -14.48 3.64
CA LYS A 90 9.31 -14.05 3.99
C LYS A 90 9.44 -12.53 4.07
N LEU A 91 8.65 -11.82 3.26
CA LEU A 91 8.61 -10.36 3.23
C LEU A 91 7.16 -9.89 3.15
N VAL A 92 6.82 -8.87 3.93
CA VAL A 92 5.53 -8.19 3.89
C VAL A 92 5.77 -6.73 3.59
N ILE A 93 5.20 -6.25 2.49
CA ILE A 93 5.29 -4.87 2.03
C ILE A 93 3.95 -4.21 2.33
N ILE A 94 3.97 -3.16 3.15
CA ILE A 94 2.75 -2.44 3.56
C ILE A 94 2.66 -1.14 2.77
N THR A 95 1.70 -1.09 1.86
CA THR A 95 1.38 0.08 1.02
C THR A 95 -0.04 0.59 1.26
N ALA A 96 -0.75 0.03 2.24
CA ALA A 96 -2.07 0.46 2.65
C ALA A 96 -2.01 1.81 3.38
N GLY A 97 -2.86 2.74 2.96
CA GLY A 97 -2.93 4.09 3.51
C GLY A 97 -3.47 5.04 2.46
N ALA A 98 -4.32 5.97 2.88
CA ALA A 98 -4.88 6.97 1.97
C ALA A 98 -4.12 8.30 2.14
N LEU A 99 -3.42 8.75 1.09
CA LEU A 99 -2.75 10.05 1.10
C LEU A 99 -3.73 11.13 0.63
N HIS A 100 -4.16 12.00 1.53
CA HIS A 100 -5.05 13.12 1.20
C HIS A 100 -4.61 14.41 1.88
N PRO A 101 -4.81 15.58 1.24
CA PRO A 101 -4.70 16.87 1.92
C PRO A 101 -5.79 16.97 2.99
N VAL A 102 -5.38 17.12 4.25
CA VAL A 102 -6.30 17.32 5.38
C VAL A 102 -5.84 18.54 6.16
N SER A 103 -6.79 19.35 6.61
CA SER A 103 -6.50 20.46 7.51
C SER A 103 -6.17 19.89 8.89
N THR A 104 -4.93 20.09 9.34
CA THR A 104 -4.46 19.58 10.63
C THR A 104 -3.52 20.58 11.28
N MET A 105 -3.41 20.51 12.59
CA MET A 105 -2.48 21.34 13.35
C MET A 105 -1.06 20.87 13.03
N ILE A 106 -0.24 21.78 12.52
CA ILE A 106 1.18 21.53 12.28
C ILE A 106 2.03 22.40 13.20
N LYS A 107 3.11 21.81 13.71
CA LYS A 107 4.15 22.51 14.47
C LYS A 107 5.50 21.94 14.08
N GLY A 108 6.47 22.81 13.79
CA GLY A 108 7.83 22.45 13.39
C GLY A 108 7.98 22.01 11.93
N LEU A 109 6.89 21.71 11.22
CA LEU A 109 6.93 21.35 9.81
C LEU A 109 7.32 22.57 8.95
N TYR A 110 8.29 22.40 8.05
CA TYR A 110 8.87 23.48 7.24
C TYR A 110 9.34 24.71 8.05
N GLY A 111 9.73 24.53 9.32
CA GLY A 111 10.20 25.63 10.17
C GLY A 111 9.10 26.56 10.70
N ILE A 112 7.83 26.18 10.55
CA ILE A 112 6.69 26.88 11.15
C ILE A 112 6.69 26.59 12.66
N LYS A 113 6.83 27.62 13.49
CA LYS A 113 7.00 27.44 14.96
C LYS A 113 5.68 27.44 15.72
N ASP A 114 4.70 28.14 15.17
CA ASP A 114 3.38 28.34 15.77
C ASP A 114 2.44 27.15 15.49
N ASP A 115 1.41 27.01 16.33
CA ASP A 115 0.42 25.94 16.22
C ASP A 115 -0.72 26.38 15.27
N VAL A 116 -0.50 26.17 13.97
CA VAL A 116 -1.39 26.60 12.90
C VAL A 116 -2.06 25.40 12.22
N PHE A 117 -3.33 25.55 11.85
CA PHE A 117 -4.05 24.56 11.04
C PHE A 117 -3.85 24.84 9.55
N LEU A 118 -3.18 23.92 8.85
CA LEU A 118 -2.97 24.00 7.40
C LEU A 118 -3.42 22.71 6.71
N SER A 119 -3.87 22.85 5.46
CA SER A 119 -4.08 21.71 4.58
C SER A 119 -2.73 21.19 4.11
N VAL A 120 -2.34 20.02 4.62
CA VAL A 120 -1.09 19.34 4.27
C VAL A 120 -1.36 17.88 3.91
N PRO A 121 -0.54 17.26 3.05
CA PRO A 121 -0.69 15.85 2.70
C PRO A 121 -0.46 14.96 3.92
N CYS A 122 -1.51 14.25 4.31
CA CYS A 122 -1.55 13.36 5.46
C CYS A 122 -1.77 11.91 5.02
N ILE A 123 -1.11 10.97 5.67
CA ILE A 123 -1.45 9.55 5.58
C ILE A 123 -2.61 9.29 6.53
N LEU A 124 -3.74 8.85 5.99
CA LEU A 124 -4.92 8.49 6.76
C LEU A 124 -4.96 6.98 6.99
N GLY A 125 -5.16 6.60 8.25
CA GLY A 125 -5.45 5.24 8.69
C GLY A 125 -6.82 5.17 9.36
N GLN A 126 -7.12 4.01 9.96
CA GLN A 126 -8.43 3.75 10.60
C GLN A 126 -8.74 4.71 11.76
N ASN A 127 -7.72 5.20 12.45
CA ASN A 127 -7.85 6.08 13.62
C ASN A 127 -7.65 7.58 13.26
N GLY A 128 -7.72 7.95 11.98
CA GLY A 128 -7.51 9.32 11.52
C GLY A 128 -6.13 9.53 10.89
N ILE A 129 -5.49 10.67 11.20
CA ILE A 129 -4.15 11.00 10.65
C ILE A 129 -3.11 10.11 11.32
N SER A 130 -2.51 9.23 10.53
CA SER A 130 -1.42 8.35 10.98
C SER A 130 -0.08 9.05 10.92
N ASP A 131 0.17 9.83 9.87
CA ASP A 131 1.44 10.53 9.67
C ASP A 131 1.30 11.73 8.72
N LEU A 132 2.28 12.63 8.77
CA LEU A 132 2.41 13.80 7.90
C LEU A 132 3.49 13.56 6.86
N VAL A 133 3.14 13.73 5.58
CA VAL A 133 4.13 13.58 4.51
C VAL A 133 4.86 14.90 4.30
N LYS A 134 6.17 14.92 4.61
CA LYS A 134 7.03 16.04 4.25
C LYS A 134 7.40 15.93 2.77
N VAL A 135 6.72 16.73 1.95
CA VAL A 135 7.04 16.88 0.53
C VAL A 135 8.25 17.78 0.37
N THR A 136 9.14 17.44 -0.56
CA THR A 136 10.26 18.32 -0.92
C THR A 136 9.70 19.53 -1.67
N LEU A 137 9.70 20.68 -1.02
CA LEU A 137 9.29 21.96 -1.61
C LEU A 137 10.50 22.72 -2.14
N THR A 138 10.29 23.50 -3.19
CA THR A 138 11.27 24.51 -3.61
C THR A 138 11.35 25.64 -2.57
N PRO A 139 12.47 26.39 -2.50
CA PRO A 139 12.59 27.50 -1.56
C PRO A 139 11.48 28.55 -1.70
N GLU A 140 10.98 28.76 -2.92
CA GLU A 140 9.88 29.68 -3.20
C GLU A 140 8.54 29.14 -2.64
N GLU A 141 8.23 27.87 -2.86
CA GLU A 141 7.01 27.24 -2.32
C GLU A 141 7.02 27.20 -0.80
N GLU A 142 8.18 26.92 -0.19
CA GLU A 142 8.34 26.95 1.27
C GLU A 142 8.10 28.36 1.82
N ALA A 143 8.63 29.41 1.17
CA ALA A 143 8.38 30.79 1.56
C ALA A 143 6.91 31.17 1.43
N ARG A 144 6.23 30.73 0.36
CA ARG A 144 4.78 30.95 0.17
C ARG A 144 3.95 30.22 1.21
N LEU A 145 4.33 28.98 1.57
CA LEU A 145 3.65 28.22 2.61
C LEU A 145 3.78 28.90 3.97
N LYS A 146 4.99 29.36 4.33
CA LYS A 146 5.22 30.14 5.57
C LYS A 146 4.39 31.42 5.61
N LYS A 147 4.33 32.16 4.50
CA LYS A 147 3.49 33.37 4.41
C LYS A 147 2.01 33.06 4.66
N SER A 148 1.50 31.96 4.12
CA SER A 148 0.12 31.51 4.38
C SER A 148 -0.08 31.10 5.83
N ALA A 149 0.90 30.41 6.43
CA ALA A 149 0.89 30.02 7.83
C ALA A 149 0.82 31.24 8.77
N ASP A 150 1.66 32.25 8.53
CA ASP A 150 1.68 33.50 9.32
C ASP A 150 0.34 34.25 9.25
N THR A 151 -0.26 34.28 8.05
CA THR A 151 -1.57 34.92 7.82
C THR A 151 -2.67 34.23 8.61
N LEU A 152 -2.74 32.89 8.53
CA LEU A 152 -3.74 32.11 9.24
C LEU A 152 -3.55 32.15 10.75
N TRP A 153 -2.29 32.15 11.21
CA TRP A 153 -1.96 32.31 12.62
C TRP A 153 -2.39 33.67 13.17
N GLY A 154 -2.23 34.74 12.39
CA GLY A 154 -2.72 36.08 12.72
C GLY A 154 -4.24 36.08 12.97
N ILE A 155 -5.01 35.50 12.04
CA ILE A 155 -6.47 35.37 12.17
C ILE A 155 -6.84 34.50 13.38
N GLN A 156 -6.11 33.40 13.61
CA GLN A 156 -6.38 32.48 14.71
C GLN A 156 -6.21 33.14 16.08
N LYS A 157 -5.27 34.09 16.22
CA LYS A 157 -5.06 34.88 17.46
C LYS A 157 -6.19 35.86 17.75
N GLU A 158 -6.88 36.34 16.73
CA GLU A 158 -7.98 37.29 16.86
C GLU A 158 -9.30 36.61 17.28
N LEU A 159 -9.40 35.29 17.08
CA LEU A 159 -10.55 34.49 17.52
C LEU A 159 -10.49 34.32 19.05
N GLN A 160 -11.32 35.09 19.76
CA GLN A 160 -11.59 34.90 21.19
C GLN A 160 -12.60 33.76 21.36
N PHE A 161 -12.26 32.76 22.17
CA PHE A 161 -13.18 31.74 22.68
C PHE A 161 -13.44 31.97 24.17
#